data_AF-A0A4R0K7T3-F1
#
_entry.id   AF-A0A4R0K7T3-F1
#
_cell.length_a   1.000
_cell.length_b   1.000
_cell.length_c   1.000
_cell.angle_alpha   90.00
_cell.angle_beta   90.00
_cell.angle_gamma   90.00
#
_symmetry.space_group_name_H-M   'P 1'
#
loop_
_entity.id
_entity.type
_entity.pdbx_description
1 polymer ?
#
loop_
_entity_poly.entity_id
_entity_poly.type
_entity_poly.pdbx_seq_one_letter_code
_entity_poly.pdbx_strand_id
1 'polypeptide(L)'
;MTERPLRADAQRNRDQILAAAARAFSTCGLEATLDGIAKDAGVGIGTLYRHFPTRELLIEAAYRNELAAICAAAPELLDSRSPAGALRAWMDRYIDYMTRKLGMADALRAVIASGANPYAQSLELLVGAIKPLLEAGAAAGELRSDVSAEDVLVSISGVALATGKNRDQADRALNLLMDGLRYRSA
;
A
#
# COMPACT_ATOMS: atom_id res chain seq x y z
N MET A 1 -15.76 31.75 -15.46
CA MET A 1 -15.19 30.47 -15.94
C MET A 1 -14.00 30.16 -15.09
N THR A 2 -14.18 29.28 -14.10
CA THR A 2 -13.15 28.86 -13.15
C THR A 2 -12.11 28.01 -13.88
N GLU A 3 -10.87 28.51 -13.98
CA GLU A 3 -9.71 27.69 -14.35
C GLU A 3 -9.66 26.47 -13.41
N ARG A 4 -10.03 25.29 -13.91
CA ARG A 4 -9.67 24.04 -13.26
C ARG A 4 -8.13 24.04 -13.29
N PRO A 5 -7.44 24.22 -12.15
CA PRO A 5 -6.08 24.70 -12.21
C PRO A 5 -5.21 23.58 -12.77
N LEU A 6 -4.41 23.88 -13.79
CA LEU A 6 -3.51 22.94 -14.50
C LEU A 6 -2.74 21.97 -13.59
N ARG A 7 -2.47 22.39 -12.34
CA ARG A 7 -1.86 21.56 -11.28
C ARG A 7 -2.72 20.37 -10.86
N ALA A 8 -4.04 20.54 -10.75
CA ALA A 8 -4.97 19.47 -10.39
C ALA A 8 -5.10 18.43 -11.51
N ASP A 9 -5.05 18.86 -12.78
CA ASP A 9 -5.01 17.93 -13.92
C ASP A 9 -3.66 17.22 -14.01
N ALA A 10 -2.54 17.90 -13.77
CA ALA A 10 -1.21 17.29 -13.72
C ALA A 10 -1.10 16.24 -12.59
N GLN A 11 -1.66 16.52 -11.42
CA GLN A 11 -1.69 15.57 -10.31
C GLN A 11 -2.56 14.35 -10.64
N ARG A 12 -3.77 14.56 -11.17
CA ARG A 12 -4.65 13.46 -11.61
C ARG A 12 -3.97 12.55 -12.63
N ASN A 13 -3.29 13.14 -13.61
CA ASN A 13 -2.54 12.37 -14.61
C ASN A 13 -1.42 11.56 -13.96
N ARG A 14 -0.68 12.16 -13.02
CA ARG A 14 0.35 11.46 -12.27
C ARG A 14 -0.23 10.27 -11.50
N ASP A 15 -1.34 10.45 -10.79
CA ASP A 15 -1.97 9.39 -10.00
C ASP A 15 -2.47 8.24 -10.89
N GLN A 16 -3.05 8.56 -12.06
CA GLN A 16 -3.46 7.57 -13.05
C GLN A 16 -2.28 6.78 -13.61
N ILE A 17 -1.17 7.45 -13.92
CA ILE A 17 0.07 6.80 -14.37
C ILE A 17 0.58 5.84 -13.29
N LEU A 18 0.65 6.28 -12.03
CA LEU A 18 1.17 5.46 -10.93
C LEU A 18 0.29 4.23 -10.67
N ALA A 19 -1.03 4.39 -10.70
CA ALA A 19 -1.98 3.28 -10.56
C ALA A 19 -1.86 2.27 -11.71
N ALA A 20 -1.72 2.75 -12.96
CA ALA A 20 -1.52 1.87 -14.12
C ALA A 20 -0.16 1.15 -14.05
N ALA A 21 0.90 1.85 -13.67
CA ALA A 21 2.23 1.30 -13.52
C ALA A 21 2.28 0.21 -12.43
N ALA A 22 1.69 0.46 -11.26
CA ALA A 22 1.62 -0.53 -10.18
C ALA A 22 0.94 -1.83 -10.65
N ARG A 23 -0.20 -1.73 -11.37
CA ARG A 23 -0.88 -2.89 -11.96
C ARG A 23 0.00 -3.62 -12.97
N ALA A 24 0.56 -2.89 -13.93
CA ALA A 24 1.37 -3.46 -15.01
C ALA A 24 2.62 -4.18 -14.46
N PHE A 25 3.37 -3.53 -13.57
CA PHE A 25 4.56 -4.14 -12.96
C PHE A 25 4.21 -5.32 -12.04
N SER A 26 3.09 -5.27 -11.33
CA SER A 26 2.66 -6.40 -10.48
C SER A 26 2.23 -7.64 -11.26
N THR A 27 1.84 -7.47 -12.53
CA THR A 27 1.30 -8.54 -13.39
C THR A 27 2.34 -9.06 -14.37
N CYS A 28 3.07 -8.15 -15.02
CA CYS A 28 4.00 -8.45 -16.11
C CYS A 28 5.46 -8.30 -15.70
N GLY A 29 5.76 -7.82 -14.50
CA GLY A 29 7.13 -7.57 -14.05
C GLY A 29 7.89 -6.67 -15.05
N LEU A 30 9.07 -7.12 -15.47
CA LEU A 30 9.90 -6.39 -16.45
C LEU A 30 9.36 -6.42 -17.89
N GLU A 31 8.37 -7.26 -18.19
CA GLU A 31 7.73 -7.28 -19.53
C GLU A 31 6.70 -6.16 -19.72
N ALA A 32 6.35 -5.41 -18.66
CA ALA A 32 5.44 -4.28 -18.76
C ALA A 32 6.01 -3.18 -19.70
N THR A 33 5.25 -2.76 -20.70
CA THR A 33 5.69 -1.71 -21.64
C THR A 33 5.23 -0.33 -21.18
N LEU A 34 6.08 0.69 -21.36
CA LEU A 34 5.71 2.08 -21.00
C LEU A 34 4.58 2.62 -21.88
N ASP A 35 4.53 2.24 -23.16
CA ASP A 35 3.40 2.55 -24.05
C ASP A 35 2.09 1.93 -23.56
N GLY A 36 2.13 0.67 -23.10
CA GLY A 36 0.97 0.01 -22.50
C GLY A 36 0.50 0.74 -21.24
N ILE A 37 1.43 1.10 -20.34
CA ILE A 37 1.12 1.86 -19.12
C ILE A 37 0.52 3.23 -19.45
N ALA A 38 1.08 3.97 -20.42
CA ALA A 38 0.56 5.27 -20.84
C ALA A 38 -0.87 5.14 -21.39
N LYS A 39 -1.11 4.13 -22.23
CA LYS A 39 -2.44 3.83 -22.78
C LYS A 39 -3.44 3.50 -21.68
N ASP A 40 -3.08 2.64 -20.73
CA ASP A 40 -3.94 2.25 -19.61
C ASP A 40 -4.22 3.40 -18.64
N ALA A 41 -3.28 4.32 -18.51
CA ALA A 41 -3.44 5.56 -17.75
C ALA A 41 -4.21 6.65 -18.52
N GLY A 42 -4.55 6.44 -19.79
CA GLY A 42 -5.26 7.43 -20.61
C GLY A 42 -4.42 8.68 -20.94
N VAL A 43 -3.09 8.57 -20.92
CA VAL A 43 -2.16 9.68 -21.19
C VAL A 43 -1.29 9.40 -22.41
N GLY A 44 -0.80 10.46 -23.06
CA GLY A 44 0.21 10.31 -24.11
C GLY A 44 1.57 9.87 -23.56
N ILE A 45 2.32 9.07 -24.32
CA ILE A 45 3.66 8.58 -23.92
C ILE A 45 4.63 9.70 -23.55
N GLY A 46 4.59 10.84 -24.27
CA GLY A 46 5.38 12.02 -23.94
C GLY A 46 5.03 12.65 -22.59
N THR A 47 3.78 12.52 -22.13
CA THR A 47 3.37 12.97 -20.78
C THR A 47 3.92 12.03 -19.71
N LEU A 48 3.90 10.71 -19.95
CA LEU A 48 4.54 9.75 -19.05
C LEU A 48 6.03 10.06 -18.88
N TYR A 49 6.78 10.20 -19.98
CA TYR A 49 8.22 10.50 -19.92
C TYR A 49 8.53 11.85 -19.26
N ARG A 50 7.65 12.85 -19.40
CA ARG A 50 7.80 14.14 -18.69
C ARG A 50 7.68 13.99 -17.16
N HIS A 51 6.83 13.07 -16.68
CA HIS A 51 6.70 12.81 -15.24
C HIS A 51 7.74 11.81 -14.72
N PHE A 52 8.10 10.83 -15.53
CA PHE A 52 8.96 9.71 -15.18
C PHE A 52 9.95 9.46 -16.33
N PRO A 53 11.11 10.14 -16.32
CA PRO A 53 12.08 10.07 -17.40
C PRO A 53 12.68 8.67 -17.61
N THR A 54 12.73 7.85 -16.55
CA THR A 54 13.23 6.48 -16.60
C THR A 54 12.21 5.49 -16.07
N ARG A 55 12.38 4.24 -16.48
CA ARG A 55 11.53 3.12 -16.03
C ARG A 55 11.68 2.89 -14.53
N GLU A 56 12.89 2.97 -14.01
CA GLU A 56 13.22 2.76 -12.60
C GLU A 56 12.53 3.80 -11.72
N LEU A 57 12.52 5.08 -12.16
CA LEU A 57 11.79 6.15 -11.46
C LEU A 57 10.28 5.91 -11.46
N LEU A 58 9.72 5.35 -12.54
CA LEU A 58 8.32 4.98 -12.58
C LEU A 58 8.01 3.81 -11.62
N ILE A 59 8.85 2.77 -11.60
CA ILE A 59 8.70 1.61 -10.69
C ILE A 59 8.75 2.07 -9.24
N GLU A 60 9.78 2.85 -8.87
CA GLU A 60 9.94 3.38 -7.52
C GLU A 60 8.75 4.23 -7.12
N ALA A 61 8.32 5.17 -7.98
CA ALA A 61 7.20 6.04 -7.70
C ALA A 61 5.88 5.26 -7.58
N ALA A 62 5.66 4.22 -8.39
CA ALA A 62 4.49 3.37 -8.30
C ALA A 62 4.44 2.64 -6.96
N TYR A 63 5.56 2.05 -6.52
CA TYR A 63 5.65 1.41 -5.21
C TYR A 63 5.41 2.40 -4.07
N ARG A 64 6.06 3.59 -4.11
CA ARG A 64 5.88 4.62 -3.07
C ARG A 64 4.45 5.15 -3.01
N ASN A 65 3.76 5.21 -4.15
CA ASN A 65 2.35 5.61 -4.20
C ASN A 65 1.44 4.58 -3.52
N GLU A 66 1.66 3.29 -3.78
CA GLU A 66 0.93 2.21 -3.13
C GLU A 66 1.15 2.22 -1.61
N LEU A 67 2.40 2.43 -1.17
CA LEU A 67 2.75 2.62 0.25
C LEU A 67 2.04 3.84 0.85
N ALA A 68 2.05 4.98 0.16
CA ALA A 68 1.39 6.19 0.64
C ALA A 68 -0.13 5.98 0.78
N ALA A 69 -0.75 5.27 -0.17
CA ALA A 69 -2.19 4.98 -0.14
C ALA A 69 -2.59 4.10 1.04
N ILE A 70 -1.81 3.06 1.37
CA ILE A 70 -2.09 2.24 2.56
C ILE A 70 -1.85 3.03 3.87
N CYS A 71 -0.86 3.91 3.91
CA CYS A 71 -0.62 4.74 5.10
C CYS A 71 -1.75 5.77 5.31
N ALA A 72 -2.20 6.42 4.25
CA ALA A 72 -3.31 7.38 4.29
C ALA A 72 -4.66 6.73 4.62
N ALA A 73 -4.81 5.43 4.39
CA ALA A 73 -6.04 4.70 4.70
C ALA A 73 -6.39 4.69 6.19
N ALA A 74 -5.39 4.71 7.09
CA ALA A 74 -5.62 4.58 8.52
C ALA A 74 -6.56 5.66 9.10
N PRO A 75 -6.28 6.98 8.93
CA PRO A 75 -7.19 8.02 9.41
C PRO A 75 -8.57 7.97 8.74
N GLU A 76 -8.64 7.73 7.41
CA GLU A 76 -9.92 7.62 6.69
C GLU A 76 -10.83 6.50 7.24
N LEU A 77 -10.20 5.38 7.64
CA LEU A 77 -10.92 4.24 8.20
C LEU A 77 -11.41 4.52 9.62
N LEU A 78 -10.66 5.29 10.42
CA LEU A 78 -11.09 5.73 11.75
C LEU A 78 -12.28 6.69 11.68
N ASP A 79 -12.35 7.54 10.66
CA ASP A 79 -13.45 8.49 10.49
C ASP A 79 -14.80 7.80 10.18
N SER A 80 -14.77 6.55 9.71
CA SER A 80 -15.96 5.86 9.17
C SER A 80 -16.29 4.54 9.85
N ARG A 81 -15.48 4.06 10.81
CA ARG A 81 -15.62 2.74 11.43
C ARG A 81 -15.26 2.77 12.91
N SER A 82 -15.67 1.74 13.64
CA SER A 82 -15.09 1.48 14.98
C SER A 82 -13.57 1.22 14.84
N PRO A 83 -12.74 1.54 15.84
CA PRO A 83 -11.30 1.31 15.77
C PRO A 83 -10.90 -0.13 15.41
N ALA A 84 -11.56 -1.15 15.99
CA ALA A 84 -11.28 -2.54 15.60
C ALA A 84 -11.70 -2.84 14.15
N GLY A 85 -12.81 -2.24 13.69
CA GLY A 85 -13.25 -2.35 12.29
C GLY A 85 -12.32 -1.62 11.32
N ALA A 86 -11.77 -0.47 11.73
CA ALA A 86 -10.78 0.29 10.97
C ALA A 86 -9.47 -0.49 10.83
N LEU A 87 -8.98 -1.06 11.93
CA LEU A 87 -7.78 -1.90 11.90
C LEU A 87 -7.94 -3.11 10.97
N ARG A 88 -9.06 -3.84 11.07
CA ARG A 88 -9.32 -4.99 10.19
C ARG A 88 -9.36 -4.59 8.72
N ALA A 89 -10.06 -3.51 8.39
CA ALA A 89 -10.11 -2.99 7.02
C ALA A 89 -8.73 -2.52 6.53
N TRP A 90 -7.91 -1.97 7.42
CA TRP A 90 -6.54 -1.60 7.09
C TRP A 90 -5.67 -2.84 6.82
N MET A 91 -5.80 -3.91 7.62
CA MET A 91 -5.13 -5.20 7.36
C MET A 91 -5.49 -5.76 5.99
N ASP A 92 -6.77 -5.67 5.59
CA ASP A 92 -7.22 -6.11 4.26
C ASP A 92 -6.52 -5.35 3.13
N ARG A 93 -6.42 -4.02 3.25
CA ARG A 93 -5.69 -3.17 2.29
C ARG A 93 -4.19 -3.48 2.30
N TYR A 94 -3.62 -3.84 3.45
CA TYR A 94 -2.22 -4.24 3.57
C TYR A 94 -1.92 -5.55 2.84
N ILE A 95 -2.82 -6.54 2.89
CA ILE A 95 -2.69 -7.79 2.11
C ILE A 95 -2.72 -7.49 0.61
N ASP A 96 -3.59 -6.58 0.15
CA ASP A 96 -3.63 -6.16 -1.26
C ASP A 96 -2.31 -5.49 -1.68
N TYR A 97 -1.82 -4.57 -0.85
CA TYR A 97 -0.53 -3.91 -1.04
C TYR A 97 0.62 -4.92 -1.13
N MET A 98 0.70 -5.87 -0.19
CA MET A 98 1.73 -6.90 -0.19
C MET A 98 1.64 -7.82 -1.41
N THR A 99 0.42 -8.17 -1.85
CA THR A 99 0.20 -8.95 -3.07
C THR A 99 0.78 -8.25 -4.29
N ARG A 100 0.48 -6.95 -4.45
CA ARG A 100 1.03 -6.13 -5.56
C ARG A 100 2.54 -6.00 -5.46
N LYS A 101 3.06 -5.70 -4.27
CA LYS A 101 4.51 -5.59 -4.00
C LYS A 101 5.25 -6.88 -4.39
N LEU A 102 4.72 -8.04 -4.01
CA LEU A 102 5.31 -9.33 -4.36
C LEU A 102 5.27 -9.58 -5.88
N GLY A 103 4.19 -9.16 -6.56
CA GLY A 103 4.12 -9.19 -8.02
C GLY A 103 5.16 -8.28 -8.70
N MET A 104 5.49 -7.16 -8.08
CA MET A 104 6.50 -6.20 -8.57
C MET A 104 7.95 -6.61 -8.25
N ALA A 105 8.20 -7.78 -7.68
CA ALA A 105 9.52 -8.14 -7.14
C ALA A 105 10.67 -8.01 -8.16
N ASP A 106 10.46 -8.47 -9.41
CA ASP A 106 11.45 -8.33 -10.48
C ASP A 106 11.75 -6.87 -10.84
N ALA A 107 10.70 -6.06 -10.95
CA ALA A 107 10.82 -4.63 -11.25
C ALA A 107 11.56 -3.89 -10.11
N LEU A 108 11.23 -4.19 -8.87
CA LEU A 108 11.88 -3.59 -7.70
C LEU A 108 13.33 -4.02 -7.54
N ARG A 109 13.68 -5.26 -7.92
CA ARG A 109 15.08 -5.71 -8.01
C ARG A 109 15.90 -4.87 -8.98
N ALA A 110 15.33 -4.49 -10.12
CA ALA A 110 16.01 -3.61 -11.08
C ALA A 110 16.29 -2.21 -10.51
N VAL A 111 15.35 -1.63 -9.74
CA VAL A 111 15.54 -0.35 -9.04
C VAL A 111 16.68 -0.45 -8.01
N ILE A 112 16.78 -1.56 -7.29
CA ILE A 112 17.88 -1.79 -6.35
C ILE A 112 19.21 -1.92 -7.09
N ALA A 113 19.23 -2.64 -8.21
CA ALA A 113 20.41 -2.78 -9.05
C ALA A 113 20.89 -1.44 -9.65
N SER A 114 20.00 -0.46 -9.84
CA SER A 114 20.37 0.90 -10.25
C SER A 114 20.88 1.78 -9.10
N GLY A 115 21.00 1.24 -7.88
CA GLY A 115 21.55 1.94 -6.71
C GLY A 115 20.52 2.69 -5.85
N ALA A 116 19.23 2.59 -6.15
CA ALA A 116 18.17 3.22 -5.36
C ALA A 116 17.63 2.26 -4.27
N ASN A 117 17.12 2.82 -3.17
CA ASN A 117 16.41 2.04 -2.15
C ASN A 117 14.91 2.37 -2.19
N PRO A 118 14.09 1.59 -2.92
CA PRO A 118 12.66 1.86 -3.01
C PRO A 118 11.96 1.68 -1.66
N TYR A 119 12.54 0.92 -0.73
CA TYR A 119 11.96 0.59 0.56
C TYR A 119 12.32 1.56 1.68
N ALA A 120 13.08 2.62 1.38
CA ALA A 120 13.45 3.64 2.37
C ALA A 120 12.19 4.14 3.11
N GLN A 121 12.24 4.17 4.44
CA GLN A 121 11.16 4.60 5.34
C GLN A 121 9.86 3.77 5.28
N SER A 122 9.79 2.70 4.49
CA SER A 122 8.54 1.92 4.35
C SER A 122 8.06 1.35 5.68
N LEU A 123 8.97 0.82 6.49
CA LEU A 123 8.65 0.27 7.80
C LEU A 123 8.11 1.36 8.74
N GLU A 124 8.82 2.49 8.85
CA GLU A 124 8.43 3.61 9.71
C GLU A 124 7.05 4.15 9.35
N LEU A 125 6.77 4.32 8.06
CA LEU A 125 5.46 4.80 7.57
C LEU A 125 4.33 3.82 7.90
N LEU A 126 4.55 2.52 7.71
CA LEU A 126 3.55 1.48 8.00
C LEU A 126 3.27 1.37 9.51
N VAL A 127 4.32 1.42 10.34
CA VAL A 127 4.18 1.47 11.81
C VAL A 127 3.40 2.72 12.23
N GLY A 128 3.75 3.88 11.65
CA GLY A 128 3.05 5.14 11.88
C GLY A 128 1.57 5.12 11.47
N ALA A 129 1.20 4.30 10.48
CA ALA A 129 -0.20 4.13 10.07
C ALA A 129 -0.99 3.20 11.01
N ILE A 130 -0.36 2.14 11.53
CA ILE A 130 -1.03 1.19 12.45
C ILE A 130 -1.22 1.78 13.83
N LYS A 131 -0.23 2.53 14.32
CA LYS A 131 -0.21 3.03 15.70
C LYS A 131 -1.49 3.78 16.11
N PRO A 132 -2.03 4.75 15.33
CA PRO A 132 -3.28 5.42 15.68
C PRO A 132 -4.49 4.48 15.74
N LEU A 133 -4.52 3.44 14.91
CA LEU A 133 -5.60 2.44 14.91
C LEU A 133 -5.60 1.64 16.23
N LEU A 134 -4.40 1.24 16.70
CA LEU A 134 -4.23 0.54 17.97
C LEU A 134 -4.54 1.44 19.17
N GLU A 135 -4.04 2.67 19.17
CA GLU A 135 -4.29 3.64 20.24
C GLU A 135 -5.78 3.96 20.38
N ALA A 136 -6.48 4.20 19.26
CA ALA A 136 -7.92 4.41 19.25
C ALA A 136 -8.69 3.18 19.75
N GLY A 137 -8.27 1.97 19.36
CA GLY A 137 -8.92 0.74 19.81
C GLY A 137 -8.68 0.42 21.27
N ALA A 138 -7.50 0.72 21.81
CA ALA A 138 -7.23 0.63 23.23
C ALA A 138 -8.06 1.64 24.03
N ALA A 139 -8.12 2.90 23.58
CA ALA A 139 -8.90 3.95 24.23
C ALA A 139 -10.42 3.66 24.22
N ALA A 140 -10.93 3.06 23.14
CA ALA A 140 -12.32 2.63 23.04
C ALA A 140 -12.62 1.32 23.81
N GLY A 141 -11.61 0.64 24.33
CA GLY A 141 -11.77 -0.68 24.94
C GLY A 141 -12.25 -1.73 23.92
N GLU A 142 -11.84 -1.62 22.66
CA GLU A 142 -12.10 -2.64 21.62
C GLU A 142 -10.90 -3.57 21.42
N LEU A 143 -9.69 -3.08 21.71
CA LEU A 143 -8.43 -3.80 21.55
C LEU A 143 -7.65 -3.80 22.88
N ARG A 144 -6.79 -4.80 23.05
CA ARG A 144 -5.79 -4.84 24.12
C ARG A 144 -4.73 -3.73 23.95
N SER A 145 -4.19 -3.24 25.05
CA SER A 145 -3.26 -2.09 25.08
C SER A 145 -1.79 -2.47 25.27
N ASP A 146 -1.48 -3.76 25.36
CA ASP A 146 -0.16 -4.32 25.67
C ASP A 146 0.56 -4.87 24.43
N VAL A 147 0.22 -4.37 23.23
CA VAL A 147 0.82 -4.76 21.96
C VAL A 147 1.47 -3.56 21.27
N SER A 148 2.63 -3.78 20.66
CA SER A 148 3.30 -2.75 19.84
C SER A 148 2.78 -2.75 18.41
N ALA A 149 2.87 -1.60 17.72
CA ALA A 149 2.50 -1.50 16.31
C ALA A 149 3.45 -2.31 15.42
N GLU A 150 4.72 -2.43 15.82
CA GLU A 150 5.75 -3.22 15.18
C GLU A 150 5.40 -4.71 15.19
N ASP A 151 4.99 -5.27 16.33
CA ASP A 151 4.63 -6.69 16.46
C ASP A 151 3.39 -7.01 15.63
N VAL A 152 2.41 -6.10 15.62
CA VAL A 152 1.21 -6.23 14.79
C VAL A 152 1.59 -6.20 13.31
N LEU A 153 2.44 -5.26 12.88
CA LEU A 153 2.89 -5.18 11.48
C LEU A 153 3.66 -6.44 11.05
N VAL A 154 4.56 -6.96 11.89
CA VAL A 154 5.30 -8.20 11.64
C VAL A 154 4.33 -9.37 11.50
N SER A 155 3.32 -9.46 12.37
CA SER A 155 2.32 -10.53 12.33
C SER A 155 1.51 -10.50 11.03
N ILE A 156 1.00 -9.34 10.63
CA ILE A 156 0.25 -9.17 9.37
C ILE A 156 1.16 -9.46 8.16
N SER A 157 2.43 -9.04 8.20
CA SER A 157 3.42 -9.34 7.16
C SER A 157 3.69 -10.83 7.03
N GLY A 158 3.78 -11.54 8.16
CA GLY A 158 3.91 -13.00 8.19
C GLY A 158 2.72 -13.69 7.53
N VAL A 159 1.49 -13.22 7.81
CA VAL A 159 0.28 -13.71 7.12
C VAL A 159 0.40 -13.50 5.62
N ALA A 160 0.69 -12.27 5.17
CA ALA A 160 0.80 -11.94 3.75
C ALA A 160 1.81 -12.83 3.00
N LEU A 161 2.97 -13.06 3.60
CA LEU A 161 4.03 -13.89 3.02
C LEU A 161 3.66 -15.38 3.01
N ALA A 162 3.05 -15.88 4.08
CA ALA A 162 2.71 -17.29 4.22
C ALA A 162 1.54 -17.71 3.31
N THR A 163 0.57 -16.82 3.09
CA THR A 163 -0.62 -17.14 2.29
C THR A 163 -0.44 -16.83 0.80
N GLY A 164 0.49 -15.93 0.45
CA GLY A 164 0.71 -15.50 -0.93
C GLY A 164 -0.61 -15.01 -1.57
N LYS A 165 -1.02 -15.63 -2.68
CA LYS A 165 -2.25 -15.29 -3.41
C LYS A 165 -3.53 -15.90 -2.82
N ASN A 166 -3.44 -16.72 -1.77
CA ASN A 166 -4.60 -17.37 -1.16
C ASN A 166 -5.35 -16.40 -0.22
N ARG A 167 -6.25 -15.59 -0.80
CA ARG A 167 -6.97 -14.55 -0.06
C ARG A 167 -7.84 -15.11 1.06
N ASP A 168 -8.54 -16.21 0.81
CA ASP A 168 -9.41 -16.81 1.83
C ASP A 168 -8.61 -17.28 3.06
N GLN A 169 -7.39 -17.79 2.85
CA GLN A 169 -6.52 -18.17 3.96
C GLN A 169 -5.98 -16.95 4.70
N ALA A 170 -5.61 -15.87 3.99
CA ALA A 170 -5.22 -14.61 4.60
C ALA A 170 -6.35 -14.05 5.47
N ASP A 171 -7.58 -14.02 4.96
CA ASP A 171 -8.73 -13.48 5.68
C ASP A 171 -9.04 -14.24 6.97
N ARG A 172 -8.94 -15.58 6.95
CA ARG A 172 -9.06 -16.42 8.15
C ARG A 172 -7.93 -16.16 9.14
N ALA A 173 -6.69 -16.05 8.68
CA ALA A 173 -5.53 -15.77 9.55
C ALA A 173 -5.60 -14.37 10.18
N LEU A 174 -6.05 -13.36 9.43
CA LEU A 174 -6.30 -12.02 9.95
C LEU A 174 -7.44 -11.99 10.97
N ASN A 175 -8.48 -12.80 10.79
CA ASN A 175 -9.53 -12.95 11.82
C ASN A 175 -8.97 -13.52 13.12
N LEU A 176 -8.14 -14.56 13.06
CA LEU A 176 -7.47 -15.09 14.26
C LEU A 176 -6.60 -14.04 14.94
N LEU A 177 -5.86 -13.24 14.18
CA LEU A 177 -5.07 -12.13 14.71
C LEU A 177 -5.97 -11.08 15.38
N MET A 178 -7.07 -10.70 14.73
CA MET A 178 -8.05 -9.74 15.29
C MET A 178 -8.69 -10.26 16.57
N ASP A 179 -9.01 -11.55 16.67
CA ASP A 179 -9.55 -12.15 17.89
C ASP A 179 -8.52 -12.09 19.03
N GLY A 180 -7.24 -12.35 18.74
CA GLY A 180 -6.14 -12.19 19.70
C GLY A 180 -5.92 -10.74 20.15
N LEU A 181 -6.17 -9.76 19.27
CA LEU A 181 -6.09 -8.33 19.59
C LEU A 181 -7.32 -7.83 20.39
N ARG A 182 -8.47 -8.45 20.22
CA ARG A 182 -9.70 -8.15 21.00
C ARG A 182 -9.71 -8.83 22.36
N TYR A 183 -8.96 -9.93 22.51
CA TYR A 183 -8.84 -10.62 23.78
C TYR A 183 -8.24 -9.71 24.84
N ARG A 184 -8.94 -9.58 25.96
CA ARG A 184 -8.47 -8.90 27.17
C ARG A 184 -8.44 -9.94 28.27
N SER A 185 -7.28 -10.15 28.89
CA SER A 185 -7.24 -10.88 30.15
C SER A 185 -8.05 -10.07 31.17
N ALA A 186 -9.05 -10.71 31.78
CA ALA A 186 -9.78 -10.15 32.91
C ALA A 186 -8.85 -9.87 34.09
#